data_AF-A0A973X9Z9-F1
#
_entry.id   AF-A0A973X9Z9-F1
#
_cell.length_a   1.000
_cell.length_b   1.000
_cell.length_c   1.000
_cell.angle_alpha   90.00
_cell.angle_beta   90.00
_cell.angle_gamma   90.00
#
_symmetry.space_group_name_H-M   'P 1'
#
loop_
_entity.id
_entity.type
_entity.pdbx_description
1 polymer ?
#
loop_
_entity_poly.entity_id
_entity_poly.type
_entity_poly.pdbx_seq_one_letter_code
_entity_poly.pdbx_strand_id
1 'polypeptide(L)' 'MIEIELDGKKVQISEGSMVMHAADKAGTYIPHFCYHKKLSIAANCRMCLVDVE' A
#
# COMPACT_ATOMS: atom_id res chain seq x y z
N MET A 1 -0.76 -16.32 -1.97
CA MET A 1 -0.84 -15.10 -2.79
C MET A 1 -2.30 -14.75 -2.93
N ILE A 2 -2.65 -13.47 -2.82
CA ILE A 2 -4.02 -12.96 -2.84
C ILE A 2 -4.10 -11.97 -4.01
N GLU A 3 -5.19 -12.02 -4.77
CA GLU A 3 -5.50 -11.02 -5.79
C GLU A 3 -6.38 -9.93 -5.16
N ILE A 4 -5.97 -8.67 -5.32
CA ILE A 4 -6.78 -7.51 -4.96
C ILE A 4 -6.99 -6.63 -6.18
N GLU A 5 -8.05 -5.82 -6.16
CA GLU A 5 -8.30 -4.79 -7.16
C GLU A 5 -7.87 -3.42 -6.60
N LEU A 6 -7.06 -2.70 -7.36
CA LEU A 6 -6.57 -1.36 -7.02
C LEU A 6 -6.77 -0.44 -8.21
N ASP A 7 -7.64 0.57 -8.08
CA ASP A 7 -8.03 1.48 -9.16
C ASP A 7 -8.44 0.77 -10.46
N GLY A 8 -9.19 -0.34 -10.34
CA GLY A 8 -9.61 -1.18 -11.47
C GLY A 8 -8.53 -2.13 -12.03
N LYS A 9 -7.32 -2.14 -11.44
CA LYS A 9 -6.23 -3.04 -11.82
C LYS A 9 -6.14 -4.23 -10.86
N LYS A 10 -6.07 -5.43 -11.42
CA LYS A 10 -5.82 -6.65 -10.65
C LYS A 10 -4.34 -6.76 -10.27
N VAL A 11 -4.05 -6.88 -8.99
CA VAL A 11 -2.69 -6.98 -8.46
C VAL A 11 -2.58 -8.20 -7.55
N GLN A 12 -1.63 -9.07 -7.85
CA GLN A 12 -1.32 -10.20 -6.97
C GLN A 12 -0.28 -9.80 -5.93
N ILE A 13 -0.60 -10.01 -4.66
CA ILE A 13 0.28 -9.71 -3.52
C ILE A 13 0.45 -10.93 -2.59
N SER A 14 1.50 -10.90 -1.78
CA SER A 14 1.65 -11.88 -0.70
C SER A 14 0.67 -11.56 0.43
N GLU A 15 0.11 -12.60 1.04
CA GLU A 15 -0.72 -12.44 2.23
C GLU A 15 0.07 -11.74 3.35
N GLY A 16 -0.57 -10.81 4.06
CA GLY A 16 0.08 -9.96 5.06
C GLY A 16 0.88 -8.77 4.49
N SER A 17 0.89 -8.56 3.17
CA SER A 17 1.49 -7.34 2.59
C SER A 17 0.64 -6.11 2.89
N MET A 18 1.28 -4.94 3.01
CA MET A 18 0.59 -3.66 3.18
C MET A 18 -0.05 -3.21 1.86
N VAL A 19 -1.19 -2.52 1.92
CA VAL A 19 -1.85 -1.91 0.75
C VAL A 19 -0.89 -1.00 -0.03
N MET A 20 -0.01 -0.28 0.68
CA MET A 20 1.02 0.57 0.09
C MET A 20 2.00 -0.19 -0.82
N HIS A 21 2.31 -1.45 -0.49
CA HIS A 21 3.15 -2.31 -1.34
C HIS A 21 2.40 -2.83 -2.56
N ALA A 22 1.10 -3.07 -2.44
CA ALA A 22 0.26 -3.42 -3.57
C ALA A 22 0.19 -2.25 -4.57
N ALA A 23 0.01 -1.03 -4.06
CA ALA A 23 -0.01 0.19 -4.86
C ALA A 23 1.31 0.40 -5.61
N ASP A 24 2.45 0.27 -4.92
CA ASP A 24 3.78 0.39 -5.54
C ASP A 24 3.98 -0.63 -6.66
N LYS A 25 3.56 -1.89 -6.44
CA LYS A 25 3.59 -2.94 -7.47
C LYS A 25 2.66 -2.64 -8.67
N ALA A 26 1.57 -1.91 -8.44
CA ALA A 26 0.64 -1.45 -9.48
C ALA A 26 1.13 -0.19 -10.23
N GLY A 27 2.25 0.39 -9.80
CA GLY A 27 2.77 1.67 -10.29
C GLY A 27 2.04 2.90 -9.74
N THR A 28 1.24 2.73 -8.69
CA THR A 28 0.52 3.82 -8.01
C THR A 28 1.32 4.28 -6.80
N TYR A 29 1.82 5.51 -6.86
CA TYR A 29 2.56 6.11 -5.74
C TYR A 29 1.59 6.65 -4.68
N ILE A 30 1.67 6.11 -3.46
CA ILE A 30 0.96 6.63 -2.29
C ILE A 30 1.90 7.54 -1.50
N PRO A 31 1.56 8.83 -1.30
CA PRO A 31 2.41 9.75 -0.57
C PRO A 31 2.50 9.37 0.92
N HIS A 32 3.72 9.42 1.46
CA HIS A 32 3.98 9.05 2.85
C HIS A 32 5.22 9.78 3.38
N PHE A 33 5.16 10.23 4.64
CA PHE A 33 6.31 10.82 5.33
C PHE A 33 6.87 9.91 6.43
N CYS A 34 6.01 9.24 7.19
CA CYS A 34 6.42 8.46 8.37
C CYS A 34 6.68 6.97 8.08
N TYR A 35 6.70 6.55 6.81
CA TYR A 35 6.96 5.17 6.41
C TYR A 35 8.34 5.05 5.74
N HIS A 36 9.09 4.01 6.09
CA HIS A 36 10.32 3.63 5.41
C HIS A 36 10.59 2.13 5.58
N LYS A 37 10.99 1.44 4.51
CA LYS A 37 11.17 -0.03 4.47
C LYS A 37 12.13 -0.63 5.50
N LYS A 38 13.03 0.17 6.08
CA LYS A 38 14.02 -0.25 7.10
C LYS A 38 13.67 0.19 8.52
N LEU A 39 12.56 0.90 8.70
CA LEU A 39 12.12 1.41 9.99
C LEU A 39 10.81 0.74 10.40
N SER A 40 10.48 0.81 11.69
CA SER A 40 9.18 0.38 12.19
C SER A 40 8.04 1.21 11.61
N ILE A 41 6.86 0.61 11.53
CA ILE A 41 5.66 1.27 11.02
C ILE A 41 5.22 2.35 12.02
N ALA A 42 4.97 3.56 11.51
CA ALA A 42 4.41 4.68 12.25
C ALA A 42 3.13 5.21 11.58
N ALA A 43 2.28 5.87 12.36
CA ALA A 43 0.95 6.33 11.91
C ALA A 43 0.73 7.84 12.15
N ASN A 44 1.80 8.64 12.10
CA ASN A 44 1.75 10.05 12.48
C ASN A 44 1.32 10.98 11.34
N CYS A 45 1.72 10.69 10.09
CA CYS A 45 1.51 11.64 8.98
C CYS A 45 0.15 11.51 8.28
N ARG A 46 -0.50 10.34 8.36
CA ARG A 46 -1.78 10.01 7.70
C ARG A 46 -1.86 10.36 6.20
N MET A 47 -0.73 10.54 5.53
CA MET A 47 -0.71 10.90 4.11
C MET A 47 -1.04 9.70 3.20
N CYS A 48 -0.88 8.48 3.72
CA CYS A 48 -1.18 7.23 3.02
C CYS A 48 -2.63 6.76 3.19
N LEU A 49 -3.57 7.66 3.52
CA LEU A 49 -4.99 7.33 3.61
C LEU A 49 -5.51 6.97 2.22
N VAL A 50 -6.27 5.89 2.16
CA VAL A 50 -6.93 5.38 0.97
C VAL A 50 -8.34 4.94 1.33
N ASP A 51 -9.22 4.92 0.33
CA ASP A 51 -10.56 4.37 0.48
C ASP A 51 -10.56 2.88 0.11
N VAL A 52 -11.43 2.09 0.74
CA VAL A 52 -11.49 0.64 0.57
C VAL A 52 -12.95 0.20 0.52
N GLU A 53 -13.31 -0.59 -0.51
CA GLU A 53 -14.60 -1.28 -0.65
C GLU A 53 -14.50 -2.77 -0.33
#